data_AF-A0A956DSF7-F1
#
_entry.id   AF-A0A956DSF7-F1
#
_cell.length_a   1.000
_cell.length_b   1.000
_cell.length_c   1.000
_cell.angle_alpha   90.00
_cell.angle_beta   90.00
_cell.angle_gamma   90.00
#
_symmetry.space_group_name_H-M   'P 1'
#
loop_
_entity.id
_entity.type
_entity.pdbx_description
1 polymer ?
#
loop_
_entity_poly.entity_id
_entity_poly.type
_entity_poly.pdbx_seq_one_letter_code
_entity_poly.pdbx_strand_id
1 'polypeptide(L)'
;MIAQPTITIEQFAALQAAMLDELPLEATLVELGLTLDLFAQQRPHLHARVVTDAAVLERYEAALSEAQDRLYRPIAPLFDEGAAWLAYSEALASGSLTEVLAQHGLTLGDLGRLDRHWRRRFAADPEAEVRARSEAVGKGLVPLTIGQRLAAHLDDLFDDDELADTAVALVPSFADVASEIRSSVARNDPQAGARRATNEEFEAGPPTLQSGRGPFEARPVTAELPMVPEPPPSSTCSTLLAHAEEPPTRRAVATISLFAATLDSSDPPPFESSDPFDGDHRRYASYVTTLALYPADQIETMRQFRVAPGRHVATTTLWASRLAADPELRRQFEDACTIYRAWLTARDGRG
;
A
#
# COMPACT_ATOMS: atom_id res chain seq x y z
N MET A 1 -31.86 0.73 23.15
CA MET A 1 -30.73 0.19 22.37
C MET A 1 -30.05 1.38 21.74
N ILE A 2 -28.79 1.67 22.11
CA ILE A 2 -28.03 2.77 21.52
C ILE A 2 -27.35 2.21 20.26
N ALA A 3 -27.48 2.87 19.12
CA ALA A 3 -26.80 2.47 17.89
C ALA A 3 -25.28 2.55 18.12
N GLN A 4 -24.54 1.50 17.75
CA GLN A 4 -23.08 1.55 17.85
C GLN A 4 -22.55 2.57 16.83
N PRO A 5 -21.58 3.43 17.23
CA PRO A 5 -20.95 4.36 16.30
C PRO A 5 -20.33 3.58 15.13
N THR A 6 -20.47 4.10 13.91
CA THR A 6 -19.95 3.47 12.69
C THR A 6 -19.06 4.46 11.96
N ILE A 7 -17.88 4.01 11.54
CA ILE A 7 -16.93 4.82 10.78
C ILE A 7 -17.45 4.96 9.35
N THR A 8 -17.56 6.19 8.87
CA THR A 8 -17.96 6.47 7.48
C THR A 8 -16.82 6.20 6.50
N ILE A 9 -17.12 6.10 5.21
CA ILE A 9 -16.08 5.90 4.18
C ILE A 9 -15.18 7.14 4.09
N GLU A 10 -15.75 8.32 4.32
CA GLU A 10 -15.08 9.61 4.33
C GLU A 10 -14.11 9.72 5.52
N GLN A 11 -14.53 9.34 6.73
CA GLN A 11 -13.65 9.26 7.91
C GLN A 11 -12.52 8.25 7.71
N PHE A 12 -12.84 7.09 7.13
CA PHE A 12 -11.83 6.09 6.81
C PHE A 12 -10.81 6.62 5.78
N ALA A 13 -11.27 7.32 4.74
CA ALA A 13 -10.40 7.94 3.75
C ALA A 13 -9.52 9.05 4.36
N ALA A 14 -10.06 9.89 5.25
CA ALA A 14 -9.29 10.91 5.96
C ALA A 14 -8.19 10.30 6.84
N LEU A 15 -8.50 9.23 7.57
CA LEU A 15 -7.52 8.49 8.37
C LEU A 15 -6.41 7.89 7.50
N GLN A 16 -6.75 7.33 6.33
CA GLN A 16 -5.76 6.79 5.39
C GLN A 16 -4.88 7.91 4.80
N ALA A 17 -5.45 9.07 4.45
CA ALA A 17 -4.68 10.23 4.01
C ALA A 17 -3.68 10.69 5.09
N ALA A 18 -4.12 10.77 6.34
CA ALA A 18 -3.27 11.16 7.47
C ALA A 18 -2.14 10.16 7.72
N MET A 19 -2.42 8.85 7.66
CA MET A 19 -1.41 7.81 7.79
C MET A 19 -0.39 7.85 6.65
N LEU A 20 -0.82 8.13 5.41
CA LEU A 20 0.07 8.29 4.25
C LEU A 20 0.99 9.51 4.37
N ASP A 21 0.54 10.55 5.09
CA ASP A 21 1.35 11.71 5.43
C ASP A 21 2.07 11.55 6.79
N GLU A 22 2.14 10.33 7.33
CA GLU A 22 2.87 9.99 8.57
C GLU A 22 2.38 10.79 9.80
N LEU A 23 1.10 11.16 9.83
CA LEU A 23 0.50 11.76 11.02
C LEU A 23 0.27 10.69 12.10
N PRO A 24 0.43 11.03 13.40
CA PRO A 24 0.19 10.09 14.48
C PRO A 24 -1.26 9.61 14.48
N LEU A 25 -1.45 8.28 14.43
CA LEU A 25 -2.76 7.65 14.32
C LEU A 25 -3.70 8.10 15.46
N GLU A 26 -3.20 8.17 16.69
CA GLU A 26 -3.98 8.54 17.86
C GLU A 26 -4.47 10.00 17.78
N ALA A 27 -3.65 10.91 17.28
CA ALA A 27 -4.04 12.32 17.11
C ALA A 27 -5.15 12.44 16.05
N THR A 28 -4.98 11.78 14.91
CA THR A 28 -5.99 11.78 13.84
C THR A 28 -7.30 11.11 14.28
N LEU A 29 -7.25 10.03 15.05
CA LEU A 29 -8.47 9.41 15.58
C LEU A 29 -9.24 10.37 16.49
N VAL A 30 -8.55 11.11 17.36
CA VAL A 30 -9.17 12.12 18.23
C VAL A 30 -9.84 13.23 17.41
N GLU A 31 -9.16 13.76 16.40
CA GLU A 31 -9.70 14.80 15.51
C GLU A 31 -10.94 14.32 14.72
N LEU A 32 -10.98 13.04 14.34
CA LEU A 32 -12.14 12.46 13.64
C LEU A 32 -13.26 12.00 14.59
N GLY A 33 -13.12 12.20 15.91
CA GLY A 33 -14.09 11.73 16.91
C GLY A 33 -14.17 10.20 17.03
N LEU A 34 -13.09 9.49 16.70
CA LEU A 34 -13.01 8.03 16.69
C LEU A 34 -12.18 7.49 17.86
N THR A 35 -12.49 6.27 18.29
CA THR A 35 -11.65 5.53 19.25
C THR A 35 -10.79 4.50 18.53
N LEU A 36 -9.63 4.18 19.12
CA LEU A 36 -8.73 3.16 18.58
C LEU A 36 -9.41 1.78 18.50
N ASP A 37 -10.20 1.42 19.50
CA ASP A 37 -10.94 0.14 19.54
C ASP A 37 -11.96 0.06 18.40
N LEU A 38 -12.72 1.14 18.17
CA LEU A 38 -13.70 1.22 17.09
C LEU A 38 -13.02 1.07 15.73
N PHE A 39 -11.90 1.77 15.52
CA PHE A 39 -11.12 1.67 14.30
C PHE A 39 -10.57 0.26 14.08
N ALA A 40 -9.94 -0.33 15.10
CA ALA A 40 -9.41 -1.69 15.02
C ALA A 40 -10.50 -2.72 14.69
N GLN A 41 -11.69 -2.56 15.26
CA GLN A 41 -12.84 -3.43 15.01
C GLN A 41 -13.40 -3.29 13.57
N GLN A 42 -13.56 -2.05 13.07
CA GLN A 42 -14.24 -1.82 11.79
C GLN A 42 -13.32 -1.83 10.57
N ARG A 43 -12.01 -1.59 10.76
CA ARG A 43 -11.03 -1.49 9.66
C ARG A 43 -11.07 -2.67 8.67
N PRO A 44 -11.10 -3.95 9.09
CA PRO A 44 -11.17 -5.07 8.15
C PRO A 44 -12.42 -5.04 7.26
N HIS A 45 -13.57 -4.65 7.84
CA HIS A 45 -14.84 -4.56 7.12
C HIS A 45 -14.86 -3.39 6.15
N LEU A 46 -14.32 -2.23 6.54
CA LEU A 46 -14.18 -1.07 5.66
C LEU A 46 -13.28 -1.38 4.46
N HIS A 47 -12.12 -2.00 4.68
CA HIS A 47 -11.25 -2.44 3.60
C HIS A 47 -11.95 -3.43 2.66
N ALA A 48 -12.63 -4.44 3.20
CA ALA A 48 -13.36 -5.40 2.38
C ALA A 48 -14.41 -4.69 1.52
N ARG A 49 -15.19 -3.77 2.10
CA ARG A 49 -16.20 -2.98 1.37
C ARG A 49 -15.60 -2.16 0.23
N VAL A 50 -14.51 -1.42 0.48
CA VAL A 50 -13.80 -0.62 -0.54
C VAL A 50 -13.32 -1.51 -1.70
N VAL A 51 -12.87 -2.72 -1.42
CA VAL A 51 -12.38 -3.64 -2.47
C VAL A 51 -13.53 -4.31 -3.25
N THR A 52 -14.64 -4.64 -2.59
CA THR A 52 -15.71 -5.45 -3.21
C THR A 52 -16.80 -4.65 -3.89
N ASP A 53 -17.00 -3.39 -3.50
CA ASP A 53 -18.10 -2.54 -3.98
C ASP A 53 -17.55 -1.34 -4.75
N ALA A 54 -17.80 -1.32 -6.07
CA ALA A 54 -17.28 -0.30 -6.97
C ALA A 54 -17.78 1.12 -6.64
N ALA A 55 -19.03 1.27 -6.18
CA ALA A 55 -19.58 2.58 -5.80
C ALA A 55 -18.95 3.08 -4.50
N VAL A 56 -18.64 2.16 -3.57
CA VAL A 56 -17.89 2.50 -2.35
C VAL A 56 -16.45 2.87 -2.67
N LEU A 57 -15.81 2.18 -3.61
CA LEU A 57 -14.46 2.51 -4.09
C LEU A 57 -14.40 3.93 -4.66
N GLU A 58 -15.31 4.29 -5.57
CA GLU A 58 -15.36 5.62 -6.17
C GLU A 58 -15.52 6.72 -5.10
N ARG A 59 -16.45 6.53 -4.15
CA ARG A 59 -16.62 7.45 -3.02
C ARG A 59 -15.38 7.55 -2.15
N TYR A 60 -14.74 6.42 -1.86
CA TYR A 60 -13.51 6.37 -1.09
C TYR A 60 -12.37 7.12 -1.78
N GLU A 61 -12.18 6.93 -3.09
CA GLU A 61 -11.13 7.60 -3.86
C GLU A 61 -11.33 9.13 -3.94
N ALA A 62 -12.58 9.57 -4.10
CA ALA A 62 -12.95 10.97 -4.06
C ALA A 62 -12.64 11.58 -2.67
N ALA A 63 -13.13 10.96 -1.60
CA ALA A 63 -12.90 11.41 -0.23
C ALA A 63 -11.41 11.38 0.15
N LEU A 64 -10.65 10.38 -0.32
CA LEU A 64 -9.21 10.27 -0.09
C LEU A 64 -8.46 11.41 -0.77
N SER A 65 -8.80 11.72 -2.02
CA SER A 65 -8.18 12.82 -2.77
C SER A 65 -8.45 14.17 -2.10
N GLU A 66 -9.67 14.37 -1.61
CA GLU A 66 -10.08 15.58 -0.90
C GLU A 66 -9.37 15.71 0.45
N ALA A 67 -9.32 14.64 1.25
CA ALA A 67 -8.58 14.62 2.52
C ALA A 67 -7.08 14.86 2.31
N GLN A 68 -6.48 14.26 1.28
CA GLN A 68 -5.09 14.54 0.91
C GLN A 68 -4.88 16.01 0.55
N ASP A 69 -5.77 16.62 -0.22
CA ASP A 69 -5.71 18.03 -0.60
C ASP A 69 -5.81 18.96 0.63
N ARG A 70 -6.56 18.57 1.69
CA ARG A 70 -6.62 19.31 2.95
C ARG A 70 -5.33 19.24 3.77
N LEU A 71 -4.61 18.11 3.73
CA LEU A 71 -3.30 17.94 4.37
C LEU A 71 -2.15 18.62 3.61
N TYR A 72 -2.48 19.63 2.80
CA TYR A 72 -1.54 20.32 1.94
C TYR A 72 -0.41 20.99 2.73
N ARG A 73 0.80 20.86 2.18
CA ARG A 73 1.96 21.67 2.52
C ARG A 73 2.50 22.34 1.26
N PRO A 74 2.84 23.64 1.31
CA PRO A 74 3.38 24.32 0.15
C PRO A 74 4.79 23.82 -0.18
N ILE A 75 5.02 23.56 -1.46
CA ILE A 75 6.30 23.06 -1.99
C ILE A 75 6.74 24.03 -3.08
N ALA A 76 7.52 25.04 -2.71
CA ALA A 76 8.04 26.01 -3.66
C ALA A 76 9.33 25.45 -4.32
N PRO A 77 9.57 25.73 -5.61
CA PRO A 77 8.69 26.46 -6.54
C PRO A 77 7.66 25.54 -7.23
N LEU A 78 7.61 24.24 -6.92
CA LEU A 78 6.77 23.27 -7.65
C LEU A 78 5.28 23.62 -7.67
N PHE A 79 4.76 24.27 -6.64
CA PHE A 79 3.36 24.66 -6.59
C PHE A 79 3.05 25.92 -7.40
N ASP A 80 4.01 26.83 -7.51
CA ASP A 80 3.81 28.15 -8.10
C ASP A 80 4.24 28.20 -9.58
N GLU A 81 5.22 27.37 -9.97
CA GLU A 81 5.85 27.39 -11.28
C GLU A 81 5.61 26.09 -12.05
N GLY A 82 4.79 26.15 -13.10
CA GLY A 82 4.46 24.98 -13.90
C GLY A 82 5.68 24.39 -14.60
N ALA A 83 6.62 25.24 -15.01
CA ALA A 83 7.89 24.82 -15.59
C ALA A 83 8.75 24.01 -14.59
N ALA A 84 8.76 24.40 -13.31
CA ALA A 84 9.46 23.67 -12.26
C ALA A 84 8.81 22.30 -12.01
N TRP A 85 7.47 22.24 -11.97
CA TRP A 85 6.73 20.99 -11.87
C TRP A 85 6.99 20.04 -13.04
N LEU A 86 7.00 20.53 -14.28
CA LEU A 86 7.24 19.70 -15.46
C LEU A 86 8.68 19.17 -15.49
N ALA A 87 9.68 20.01 -15.21
CA ALA A 87 11.08 19.59 -15.10
C ALA A 87 11.28 18.54 -14.00
N TYR A 88 10.62 18.73 -12.84
CA TYR A 88 10.63 17.77 -11.74
C TYR A 88 9.98 16.44 -12.15
N SER A 89 8.85 16.50 -12.86
CA SER A 89 8.12 15.32 -13.36
C SER A 89 8.94 14.51 -14.38
N GLU A 90 9.72 15.18 -15.23
CA GLU A 90 10.65 14.53 -16.16
C GLU A 90 11.83 13.86 -15.43
N ALA A 91 12.38 14.53 -14.42
CA ALA A 91 13.41 13.95 -13.55
C ALA A 91 12.90 12.70 -12.81
N LEU A 92 11.66 12.74 -12.30
CA LEU A 92 11.01 11.58 -11.69
C LEU A 92 10.81 10.42 -12.68
N ALA A 93 10.50 10.73 -13.94
CA ALA A 93 10.31 9.71 -14.97
C ALA A 93 11.62 9.04 -15.43
N SER A 94 12.76 9.70 -15.21
CA SER A 94 14.09 9.22 -15.62
C SER A 94 14.91 8.61 -14.48
N GLY A 95 14.58 8.93 -13.23
CA GLY A 95 15.25 8.44 -12.03
C GLY A 95 14.46 7.40 -11.23
N SER A 96 15.05 6.97 -10.11
CA SER A 96 14.33 6.20 -9.10
C SER A 96 13.39 7.11 -8.33
N LEU A 97 12.08 6.86 -8.44
CA LEU A 97 11.03 7.63 -7.77
C LEU A 97 11.30 7.78 -6.27
N THR A 98 11.66 6.70 -5.58
CA THR A 98 11.87 6.71 -4.13
C THR A 98 13.10 7.52 -3.72
N GLU A 99 14.19 7.44 -4.49
CA GLU A 99 15.42 8.19 -4.21
C GLU A 99 15.22 9.69 -4.41
N VAL A 100 14.57 10.09 -5.51
CA VAL A 100 14.30 11.50 -5.81
C VAL A 100 13.40 12.12 -4.73
N LEU A 101 12.36 11.41 -4.31
CA LEU A 101 11.48 11.89 -3.24
C LEU A 101 12.19 12.00 -1.90
N ALA A 102 12.96 10.97 -1.51
CA ALA A 102 13.71 10.98 -0.27
C ALA A 102 14.75 12.11 -0.24
N GLN A 103 15.45 12.35 -1.35
CA GLN A 103 16.42 13.44 -1.49
C GLN A 103 15.79 14.81 -1.25
N HIS A 104 14.54 14.98 -1.66
CA HIS A 104 13.83 16.24 -1.54
C HIS A 104 12.90 16.32 -0.32
N GLY A 105 12.80 15.27 0.49
CA GLY A 105 11.91 15.21 1.65
C GLY A 105 10.42 15.23 1.28
N LEU A 106 10.06 14.75 0.08
CA LEU A 106 8.69 14.69 -0.42
C LEU A 106 8.05 13.32 -0.16
N THR A 107 6.74 13.31 0.07
CA THR A 107 5.95 12.07 0.18
C THR A 107 5.25 11.76 -1.15
N LEU A 108 4.73 10.54 -1.29
CA LEU A 108 3.84 10.21 -2.42
C LEU A 108 2.55 11.05 -2.39
N GLY A 109 2.07 11.42 -1.21
CA GLY A 109 0.92 12.31 -1.04
C GLY A 109 1.15 13.69 -1.65
N ASP A 110 2.36 14.24 -1.48
CA ASP A 110 2.73 15.53 -2.07
C ASP A 110 2.67 15.51 -3.60
N LEU A 111 3.15 14.43 -4.22
CA LEU A 111 3.11 14.27 -5.66
C LEU A 111 1.68 14.17 -6.19
N GLY A 112 0.83 13.40 -5.52
CA GLY A 112 -0.58 13.29 -5.87
C GLY A 112 -1.28 14.65 -5.83
N ARG A 113 -0.99 15.45 -4.80
CA ARG A 113 -1.50 16.83 -4.68
C ARG A 113 -1.00 17.73 -5.81
N LEU A 114 0.31 17.73 -6.07
CA LEU A 114 0.93 18.55 -7.14
C LEU A 114 0.38 18.18 -8.52
N ASP A 115 0.24 16.89 -8.81
CA ASP A 115 -0.32 16.40 -10.07
C ASP A 115 -1.77 16.88 -10.25
N ARG A 116 -2.62 16.69 -9.23
CA ARG A 116 -4.02 17.18 -9.27
C ARG A 116 -4.09 18.71 -9.39
N HIS A 117 -3.23 19.44 -8.69
CA HIS A 117 -3.17 20.90 -8.77
C HIS A 117 -2.86 21.36 -10.20
N TRP A 118 -1.77 20.87 -10.79
CA TRP A 118 -1.36 21.26 -12.12
C TRP A 118 -2.28 20.75 -13.21
N ARG A 119 -2.86 19.56 -13.07
CA ARG A 119 -3.88 19.05 -14.00
C ARG A 119 -5.11 19.96 -14.05
N ARG A 120 -5.62 20.39 -12.88
CA ARG A 120 -6.73 21.38 -12.82
C ARG A 120 -6.32 22.70 -13.46
N ARG A 121 -5.12 23.18 -13.18
CA ARG A 121 -4.62 24.46 -13.71
C ARG A 121 -4.41 24.45 -15.22
N PHE A 122 -3.81 23.40 -15.77
CA PHE A 122 -3.62 23.24 -17.22
C PHE A 122 -4.93 22.98 -17.97
N ALA A 123 -5.87 22.26 -17.36
CA ALA A 123 -7.21 22.12 -17.93
C ALA A 123 -7.94 23.46 -18.00
N ALA A 124 -7.77 24.33 -16.99
CA ALA A 124 -8.36 25.67 -16.97
C ALA A 124 -7.65 26.69 -17.89
N ASP A 125 -6.33 26.56 -18.06
CA ASP A 125 -5.51 27.39 -18.96
C ASP A 125 -4.53 26.52 -19.77
N PRO A 126 -4.95 26.01 -20.94
CA PRO A 126 -4.08 25.21 -21.81
C PRO A 126 -2.85 25.98 -22.32
N GLU A 127 -2.91 27.30 -22.44
CA GLU A 127 -1.75 28.11 -22.84
C GLU A 127 -0.69 28.15 -21.74
N ALA A 128 -1.09 28.10 -20.47
CA ALA A 128 -0.16 27.96 -19.36
C ALA A 128 0.64 26.65 -19.44
N GLU A 129 0.04 25.56 -19.91
CA GLU A 129 0.77 24.30 -20.12
C GLU A 129 1.84 24.44 -21.21
N VAL A 130 1.49 25.07 -22.34
CA VAL A 130 2.44 25.31 -23.44
C VAL A 130 3.61 26.19 -22.99
N ARG A 131 3.33 27.28 -22.25
CA ARG A 131 4.35 28.15 -21.65
C ARG A 131 5.22 27.40 -20.65
N ALA A 132 4.61 26.65 -19.73
CA ALA A 132 5.34 25.85 -18.75
C ALA A 132 6.27 24.84 -19.42
N ARG A 133 5.82 24.18 -20.49
CA ARG A 133 6.63 23.20 -21.24
C ARG A 133 7.80 23.85 -21.95
N SER A 134 7.62 24.99 -22.60
CA SER A 134 8.73 25.69 -23.27
C SER A 134 9.77 26.18 -22.26
N GLU A 135 9.34 26.67 -21.10
CA GLU A 135 10.21 27.11 -20.01
C GLU A 135 10.89 25.97 -19.24
N ALA A 136 10.33 24.75 -19.26
CA ALA A 136 10.91 23.58 -18.60
C ALA A 136 12.13 23.03 -19.37
N VAL A 137 12.25 23.30 -20.67
CA VAL A 137 13.36 22.78 -21.49
C VAL A 137 14.70 23.29 -20.96
N GLY A 138 15.54 22.37 -20.50
CA GLY A 138 16.86 22.68 -19.96
C GLY A 138 16.86 23.20 -18.52
N LYS A 139 15.68 23.30 -17.86
CA LYS A 139 15.65 23.47 -16.40
C LYS A 139 16.05 22.14 -15.76
N GLY A 140 17.13 22.16 -14.98
CA GLY A 140 17.45 21.06 -14.09
C GLY A 140 16.51 21.03 -12.87
N LEU A 141 16.74 20.06 -11.97
CA LEU A 141 16.09 20.04 -10.67
C LEU A 141 16.41 21.33 -9.91
N VAL A 142 15.37 22.06 -9.54
CA VAL A 142 15.46 23.27 -8.74
C VAL A 142 15.47 22.92 -7.25
N PRO A 143 16.22 23.64 -6.39
CA PRO A 143 16.12 23.46 -4.95
C PRO A 143 14.70 23.69 -4.45
N LEU A 144 14.21 22.77 -3.61
CA LEU A 144 12.84 22.83 -3.09
C LEU A 144 12.83 23.43 -1.68
N THR A 145 11.83 24.26 -1.43
CA THR A 145 11.48 24.72 -0.07
C THR A 145 10.14 24.12 0.30
N ILE A 146 10.15 23.24 1.29
CA ILE A 146 8.94 22.62 1.85
C ILE A 146 8.49 23.46 3.03
N GLY A 147 7.32 24.08 2.90
CA GLY A 147 6.68 24.79 4.00
C GLY A 147 6.11 23.83 5.04
N GLN A 148 5.72 24.39 6.19
CA GLN A 148 5.00 23.61 7.20
C GLN A 148 3.64 23.18 6.66
N ARG A 149 3.17 22.01 7.11
CA ARG A 149 1.80 21.57 6.83
C ARG A 149 0.85 22.61 7.40
N LEU A 150 -0.02 23.12 6.53
CA LEU A 150 -1.17 23.87 7.00
C LEU A 150 -2.11 22.81 7.55
N ALA A 151 -2.03 22.55 8.86
CA ALA A 151 -3.15 21.94 9.55
C ALA A 151 -4.28 22.98 9.53
N ALA A 152 -4.93 23.14 8.36
CA ALA A 152 -6.30 23.58 8.37
C ALA A 152 -7.00 22.60 9.31
N HIS A 153 -7.55 23.11 10.41
CA HIS A 153 -8.13 22.31 11.48
C HIS A 153 -8.93 21.17 10.84
N LEU A 154 -8.55 19.92 11.16
CA LEU A 154 -9.32 18.76 10.72
C LEU A 154 -10.77 18.84 11.23
N ASP A 155 -11.05 19.73 12.20
CA ASP A 155 -12.40 20.13 12.62
C ASP A 155 -13.27 20.67 11.47
N ASP A 156 -12.69 21.31 10.44
CA ASP A 156 -13.44 21.76 9.24
C ASP A 156 -13.81 20.61 8.27
N LEU A 157 -13.44 19.35 8.57
CA LEU A 157 -13.82 18.17 7.75
C LEU A 157 -15.30 17.80 7.85
N PHE A 158 -15.99 18.29 8.87
CA PHE A 158 -17.37 17.93 9.14
C PHE A 158 -18.15 19.23 9.29
N ASP A 159 -19.00 19.53 8.31
CA ASP A 159 -20.00 20.58 8.45
C ASP A 159 -20.85 20.24 9.69
N ASP A 160 -20.65 20.98 10.78
CA ASP A 160 -21.23 20.71 12.10
C ASP A 160 -22.77 20.66 12.08
N ASP A 161 -23.40 21.28 11.07
CA ASP A 161 -24.85 21.43 10.96
C ASP A 161 -25.60 20.10 10.69
N GLU A 162 -24.95 19.03 10.23
CA GLU A 162 -25.62 17.72 10.00
C GLU A 162 -25.42 16.71 11.15
N LEU A 163 -24.42 16.92 12.03
CA LEU A 163 -24.08 15.99 13.13
C LEU A 163 -24.44 16.52 14.53
N ALA A 164 -24.56 17.84 14.71
CA ALA A 164 -24.84 18.44 16.02
C ALA A 164 -26.18 18.01 16.63
N ASP A 165 -27.21 17.76 15.81
CA ASP A 165 -28.54 17.35 16.31
C ASP A 165 -28.58 15.93 16.89
N THR A 166 -27.54 15.11 16.65
CA THR A 166 -27.48 13.73 17.18
C THR A 166 -26.55 13.61 18.40
N ALA A 167 -25.56 14.49 18.56
CA ALA A 167 -24.51 14.35 19.57
C ALA A 167 -24.84 14.97 20.94
N VAL A 168 -25.74 15.97 21.00
CA VAL A 168 -25.97 16.76 22.23
C VAL A 168 -26.75 15.99 23.32
N ALA A 169 -27.36 14.84 23.00
CA ALA A 169 -28.20 14.11 23.95
C ALA A 169 -27.51 12.97 24.74
N LEU A 170 -26.24 12.62 24.47
CA LEU A 170 -25.70 11.31 24.89
C LEU A 170 -24.32 11.28 25.58
N VAL A 171 -23.69 12.42 25.87
CA VAL A 171 -22.36 12.41 26.52
C VAL A 171 -22.50 12.68 28.02
N PRO A 172 -22.35 11.68 28.92
CA PRO A 172 -22.14 11.96 30.33
C PRO A 172 -20.83 12.72 30.52
N SER A 173 -20.82 13.65 31.46
CA SER A 173 -19.64 14.46 31.77
C SER A 173 -18.45 13.54 32.10
N PHE A 174 -17.26 13.91 31.64
CA PHE A 174 -16.01 13.19 31.90
C PHE A 174 -15.77 12.95 33.41
N ALA A 175 -16.34 13.79 34.28
CA ALA A 175 -16.27 13.63 35.73
C ALA A 175 -17.08 12.42 36.24
N ASP A 176 -18.17 12.07 35.57
CA ASP A 176 -19.07 10.97 35.95
C ASP A 176 -18.45 9.62 35.60
N VAL A 177 -17.87 9.52 34.40
CA VAL A 177 -17.14 8.32 33.94
C VAL A 177 -15.93 8.02 34.82
N ALA A 178 -15.18 9.05 35.23
CA ALA A 178 -14.02 8.88 36.12
C ALA A 178 -14.41 8.46 37.55
N SER A 179 -15.60 8.85 38.03
CA SER A 179 -16.13 8.44 39.34
C SER A 179 -16.55 6.97 39.35
N GLU A 180 -17.17 6.52 38.27
CA GLU A 180 -17.67 5.15 38.12
C GLU A 180 -16.53 4.12 37.94
N ILE A 181 -15.47 4.49 37.20
CA ILE A 181 -14.27 3.66 37.06
C ILE A 181 -13.57 3.48 38.41
N ARG A 182 -13.39 4.55 39.20
CA ARG A 182 -12.79 4.46 40.54
C ARG A 182 -13.61 3.56 41.49
N SER A 183 -14.93 3.64 41.41
CA SER A 183 -15.85 2.84 42.21
C SER A 183 -15.90 1.36 41.77
N SER A 184 -15.62 1.09 40.49
CA SER A 184 -15.55 -0.28 39.96
C SER A 184 -14.22 -0.96 40.28
N VAL A 185 -13.11 -0.23 40.20
CA VAL A 185 -11.76 -0.75 40.54
C VAL A 185 -11.65 -1.07 42.03
N ALA A 186 -12.23 -0.24 42.92
CA ALA A 186 -12.22 -0.51 44.36
C ALA A 186 -13.04 -1.76 44.76
N ARG A 187 -14.03 -2.16 43.95
CA ARG A 187 -14.87 -3.35 44.21
C ARG A 187 -14.26 -4.65 43.71
N ASN A 188 -13.31 -4.59 42.78
CA ASN A 188 -12.79 -5.75 42.07
C ASN A 188 -11.31 -6.04 42.33
N ASP A 189 -10.65 -5.35 43.28
CA ASP A 189 -9.26 -5.66 43.66
C ASP A 189 -9.18 -7.05 44.34
N PRO A 190 -8.67 -8.09 43.66
CA PRO A 190 -8.59 -9.44 44.21
C PRO A 190 -7.44 -9.57 45.25
N GLN A 191 -6.54 -8.59 45.34
CA GLN A 191 -5.38 -8.65 46.22
C GLN A 191 -5.66 -8.16 47.65
N ALA A 192 -6.77 -7.47 47.89
CA ALA A 192 -7.14 -7.00 49.23
C ALA A 192 -7.44 -8.16 50.20
N GLY A 193 -7.86 -9.33 49.69
CA GLY A 193 -8.10 -10.54 50.49
C GLY A 193 -6.87 -11.46 50.63
N ALA A 194 -5.96 -11.46 49.66
CA ALA A 194 -4.88 -12.45 49.58
C ALA A 194 -3.63 -12.11 50.43
N ARG A 195 -3.42 -10.84 50.79
CA ARG A 195 -2.23 -10.43 51.58
C ARG A 195 -2.30 -10.76 53.08
N ARG A 196 -3.33 -11.46 53.55
CA ARG A 196 -3.50 -11.82 54.98
C ARG A 196 -3.16 -13.26 55.33
N ALA A 197 -2.82 -14.14 54.36
CA ALA A 197 -2.82 -15.58 54.60
C ALA A 197 -1.52 -16.35 54.30
N THR A 198 -0.45 -15.74 53.81
CA THR A 198 0.77 -16.50 53.45
C THR A 198 2.04 -15.76 53.87
N ASN A 199 2.38 -15.90 55.14
CA ASN A 199 3.72 -15.62 55.66
C ASN A 199 4.03 -16.67 56.75
N GLU A 200 4.17 -17.92 56.33
CA GLU A 200 4.81 -18.99 57.12
C GLU A 200 5.23 -20.11 56.16
N GLU A 201 6.48 -20.55 56.30
CA GLU A 201 7.10 -21.76 55.71
C GLU A 201 7.33 -21.83 54.19
N PHE A 202 8.60 -21.71 53.75
CA PHE A 202 9.36 -22.87 53.22
C PHE A 202 10.82 -22.50 52.91
N GLU A 203 11.76 -23.08 53.68
CA GLU A 203 13.16 -23.28 53.28
C GLU A 203 13.27 -24.58 52.46
N ALA A 204 14.07 -24.58 51.38
CA ALA A 204 15.03 -25.66 51.03
C ALA A 204 15.55 -25.58 49.57
N GLY A 205 16.88 -25.44 49.43
CA GLY A 205 17.77 -26.32 48.64
C GLY A 205 17.70 -26.38 47.10
N PRO A 206 18.81 -26.18 46.36
CA PRO A 206 18.87 -26.33 44.91
C PRO A 206 19.33 -27.73 44.46
N PRO A 207 18.91 -28.25 43.29
CA PRO A 207 19.49 -29.45 42.72
C PRO A 207 20.48 -29.20 41.57
N THR A 208 21.38 -30.16 41.48
CA THR A 208 22.64 -30.26 40.76
C THR A 208 22.49 -30.51 39.25
N LEU A 209 23.45 -29.98 38.47
CA LEU A 209 23.64 -30.22 37.04
C LEU A 209 24.18 -31.64 36.76
N GLN A 210 23.62 -32.34 35.76
CA GLN A 210 24.23 -33.53 35.16
C GLN A 210 24.43 -33.34 33.65
N SER A 211 25.69 -33.47 33.25
CA SER A 211 26.19 -33.37 31.88
C SER A 211 26.23 -34.76 31.24
N GLY A 212 25.61 -34.94 30.07
CA GLY A 212 25.71 -36.16 29.27
C GLY A 212 25.90 -35.83 27.79
N ARG A 213 27.15 -35.85 27.32
CA ARG A 213 27.53 -35.80 25.90
C ARG A 213 27.66 -37.23 25.37
N GLY A 214 26.91 -37.57 24.31
CA GLY A 214 27.14 -38.74 23.48
C GLY A 214 27.53 -38.33 22.04
N PRO A 215 28.37 -39.10 21.33
CA PRO A 215 28.82 -38.74 19.98
C PRO A 215 27.83 -39.25 18.91
N PHE A 216 27.52 -38.39 17.94
CA PHE A 216 26.77 -38.75 16.73
C PHE A 216 27.77 -39.12 15.61
N GLU A 217 27.69 -40.36 15.13
CA GLU A 217 28.37 -40.82 13.91
C GLU A 217 27.60 -40.33 12.67
N ALA A 218 28.31 -39.68 11.75
CA ALA A 218 27.78 -39.24 10.47
C ALA A 218 27.87 -40.35 9.41
N ARG A 219 26.74 -40.72 8.81
CA ARG A 219 26.66 -41.52 7.58
C ARG A 219 26.44 -40.60 6.38
N PRO A 220 27.22 -40.69 5.29
CA PRO A 220 26.93 -39.97 4.07
C PRO A 220 25.82 -40.70 3.28
N VAL A 221 24.75 -39.98 2.96
CA VAL A 221 23.71 -40.40 2.01
C VAL A 221 24.01 -39.74 0.67
N THR A 222 24.40 -40.55 -0.32
CA THR A 222 24.49 -40.14 -1.71
C THR A 222 23.07 -40.12 -2.29
N ALA A 223 22.52 -38.94 -2.55
CA ALA A 223 21.24 -38.79 -3.24
C ALA A 223 21.51 -38.35 -4.69
N GLU A 224 21.18 -39.24 -5.64
CA GLU A 224 21.13 -38.92 -7.06
C GLU A 224 19.98 -37.95 -7.33
N LEU A 225 20.28 -36.83 -7.99
CA LEU A 225 19.29 -35.83 -8.40
C LEU A 225 18.50 -36.34 -9.63
N PRO A 226 17.17 -36.22 -9.65
CA PRO A 226 16.39 -36.53 -10.84
C PRO A 226 16.59 -35.46 -11.92
N MET A 227 16.92 -35.91 -13.14
CA MET A 227 16.93 -35.10 -14.37
C MET A 227 15.57 -34.43 -14.60
N VAL A 228 15.58 -33.12 -14.77
CA VAL A 228 14.45 -32.33 -15.28
C VAL A 228 14.61 -32.20 -16.81
N PRO A 229 13.57 -32.44 -17.61
CA PRO A 229 13.67 -32.35 -19.07
C PRO A 229 13.87 -30.91 -19.54
N GLU A 230 14.82 -30.70 -20.45
CA GLU A 230 15.02 -29.44 -21.18
C GLU A 230 13.79 -29.09 -22.03
N PRO A 231 13.48 -27.78 -22.19
CA PRO A 231 12.40 -27.34 -23.08
C PRO A 231 12.78 -27.54 -24.56
N PRO A 232 11.81 -27.79 -25.46
CA PRO A 232 12.08 -28.03 -26.87
C PRO A 232 12.58 -26.76 -27.59
N PRO A 233 13.37 -26.90 -28.67
CA PRO A 233 13.92 -25.78 -29.41
C PRO A 233 12.81 -24.95 -30.08
N SER A 234 12.91 -23.63 -29.94
CA SER A 234 12.05 -22.67 -30.63
C SER A 234 12.16 -22.86 -32.14
N SER A 235 11.06 -23.28 -32.75
CA SER A 235 10.94 -23.37 -34.20
C SER A 235 10.88 -21.96 -34.80
N THR A 236 11.84 -21.70 -35.68
CA THR A 236 11.93 -20.59 -36.63
C THR A 236 10.62 -20.33 -37.37
N CYS A 237 10.24 -19.04 -37.44
CA CYS A 237 9.36 -18.53 -38.49
C CYS A 237 9.90 -17.16 -38.96
N SER A 238 10.63 -17.16 -40.06
CA SER A 238 10.80 -16.03 -40.98
C SER A 238 9.62 -16.09 -41.98
N THR A 239 9.03 -15.05 -42.59
CA THR A 239 9.59 -13.86 -43.26
C THR A 239 8.42 -12.98 -43.81
N LEU A 240 8.70 -11.71 -44.15
CA LEU A 240 8.06 -10.84 -45.19
C LEU A 240 6.69 -10.18 -44.87
N LEU A 241 6.33 -8.92 -45.20
CA LEU A 241 6.74 -7.88 -46.18
C LEU A 241 6.20 -6.50 -45.65
N ALA A 242 7.03 -5.46 -45.47
CA ALA A 242 7.16 -4.22 -46.27
C ALA A 242 6.06 -3.09 -46.18
N HIS A 243 6.56 -1.89 -45.88
CA HIS A 243 6.09 -0.51 -46.17
C HIS A 243 4.75 0.03 -45.65
N ALA A 244 4.85 0.95 -44.69
CA ALA A 244 4.24 2.28 -44.79
C ALA A 244 5.11 3.29 -44.00
N GLU A 245 5.58 4.33 -44.68
CA GLU A 245 6.18 5.53 -44.09
C GLU A 245 5.09 6.35 -43.38
N GLU A 246 5.31 6.81 -42.15
CA GLU A 246 4.66 7.98 -41.51
C GLU A 246 5.40 8.36 -40.19
N PRO A 247 5.27 9.62 -39.69
CA PRO A 247 6.38 10.45 -39.17
C PRO A 247 6.70 10.27 -37.67
N PRO A 248 7.83 10.83 -37.18
CA PRO A 248 8.25 10.70 -35.80
C PRO A 248 7.54 11.75 -34.92
N THR A 249 6.99 11.33 -33.78
CA THR A 249 7.01 11.97 -32.45
C THR A 249 5.72 11.73 -31.65
N ARG A 250 5.73 10.69 -30.80
CA ARG A 250 5.07 10.72 -29.48
C ARG A 250 5.90 9.88 -28.52
N ARG A 251 6.71 10.55 -27.70
CA ARG A 251 7.43 9.94 -26.58
C ARG A 251 7.31 10.86 -25.37
N ALA A 252 6.85 10.26 -24.27
CA ALA A 252 6.86 10.69 -22.87
C ALA A 252 6.01 11.91 -22.48
N VAL A 253 5.09 11.73 -21.51
CA VAL A 253 5.12 12.27 -20.13
C VAL A 253 4.02 11.56 -19.31
N ALA A 254 4.33 11.23 -18.03
CA ALA A 254 3.42 11.04 -16.87
C ALA A 254 3.51 9.67 -16.15
N THR A 255 4.55 9.50 -15.35
CA THR A 255 4.79 8.32 -14.49
C THR A 255 4.01 8.37 -13.15
N ILE A 256 3.13 9.35 -12.91
CA ILE A 256 2.33 9.41 -11.66
C ILE A 256 0.81 9.45 -11.92
N SER A 257 0.38 9.50 -13.18
CA SER A 257 -0.97 9.10 -13.63
C SER A 257 -1.05 7.61 -14.05
N LEU A 258 -0.03 6.81 -13.74
CA LEU A 258 0.16 5.45 -14.28
C LEU A 258 -0.76 4.35 -13.70
N PHE A 259 -1.75 4.68 -12.85
CA PHE A 259 -2.71 3.68 -12.36
C PHE A 259 -4.19 4.00 -12.59
N ALA A 260 -4.58 5.24 -12.92
CA ALA A 260 -6.00 5.60 -13.07
C ALA A 260 -6.43 6.01 -14.49
N ALA A 261 -5.50 6.35 -15.40
CA ALA A 261 -5.84 7.00 -16.68
C ALA A 261 -5.77 6.11 -17.95
N THR A 262 -5.90 4.79 -17.83
CA THR A 262 -6.09 3.88 -19.00
C THR A 262 -7.55 3.48 -19.26
N LEU A 263 -8.52 4.25 -18.75
CA LEU A 263 -9.96 4.01 -18.97
C LEU A 263 -10.64 5.14 -19.77
N ASP A 264 -10.00 5.62 -20.83
CA ASP A 264 -10.67 6.43 -21.86
C ASP A 264 -10.45 5.85 -23.26
N SER A 265 -10.96 4.62 -23.43
CA SER A 265 -11.34 4.07 -24.73
C SER A 265 -12.79 3.64 -24.57
N SER A 266 -13.69 4.27 -25.33
CA SER A 266 -15.14 4.18 -25.22
C SER A 266 -15.74 2.84 -25.67
N ASP A 267 -15.10 1.74 -25.30
CA ASP A 267 -15.66 0.39 -25.18
C ASP A 267 -14.64 -0.44 -24.36
N PRO A 268 -14.94 -0.86 -23.12
CA PRO A 268 -14.10 -1.83 -22.44
C PRO A 268 -14.15 -3.13 -23.27
N PRO A 269 -13.00 -3.70 -23.70
CA PRO A 269 -13.03 -5.05 -24.26
C PRO A 269 -13.72 -5.95 -23.22
N PRO A 270 -14.56 -6.90 -23.64
CA PRO A 270 -15.26 -7.78 -22.70
C PRO A 270 -14.24 -8.29 -21.68
N PHE A 271 -14.50 -8.02 -20.40
CA PHE A 271 -13.63 -8.44 -19.31
C PHE A 271 -13.64 -9.96 -19.28
N GLU A 272 -12.74 -10.58 -20.05
CA GLU A 272 -12.40 -11.96 -19.85
C GLU A 272 -11.72 -12.03 -18.48
N SER A 273 -12.45 -12.57 -17.52
CA SER A 273 -12.01 -13.05 -16.21
C SER A 273 -10.98 -14.19 -16.34
N SER A 274 -10.06 -14.10 -17.30
CA SER A 274 -8.93 -15.01 -17.42
C SER A 274 -7.90 -14.60 -16.38
N ASP A 275 -7.80 -15.39 -15.32
CA ASP A 275 -6.61 -15.45 -14.48
C ASP A 275 -5.38 -15.49 -15.41
N PRO A 276 -4.43 -14.54 -15.33
CA PRO A 276 -3.29 -14.49 -16.26
C PRO A 276 -2.39 -15.72 -16.18
N PHE A 277 -2.59 -16.55 -15.17
CA PHE A 277 -1.89 -17.80 -14.94
C PHE A 277 -2.73 -19.04 -15.30
N ASP A 278 -3.99 -18.90 -15.74
CA ASP A 278 -4.90 -20.00 -16.08
C ASP A 278 -5.00 -21.07 -14.96
N GLY A 279 -4.89 -20.66 -13.69
CA GLY A 279 -4.86 -21.58 -12.55
C GLY A 279 -3.53 -22.30 -12.30
N ASP A 280 -2.45 -21.99 -13.05
CA ASP A 280 -1.12 -22.56 -12.83
C ASP A 280 -0.40 -21.89 -11.65
N HIS A 281 -0.43 -22.55 -10.50
CA HIS A 281 0.22 -22.10 -9.28
C HIS A 281 1.74 -22.02 -9.40
N ARG A 282 2.39 -22.79 -10.28
CA ARG A 282 3.85 -22.76 -10.45
C ARG A 282 4.28 -21.51 -11.21
N ARG A 283 3.50 -21.12 -12.21
CA ARG A 283 3.73 -19.87 -12.95
C ARG A 283 3.47 -18.66 -12.07
N TYR A 284 2.43 -18.69 -11.24
CA TYR A 284 2.20 -17.64 -10.24
C TYR A 284 3.30 -17.60 -9.16
N ALA A 285 3.76 -18.75 -8.65
CA ALA A 285 4.88 -18.83 -7.71
C ALA A 285 6.18 -18.24 -8.29
N SER A 286 6.46 -18.52 -9.56
CA SER A 286 7.61 -17.94 -10.28
C SER A 286 7.48 -16.42 -10.35
N TYR A 287 6.30 -15.91 -10.72
CA TYR A 287 6.02 -14.47 -10.79
C TYR A 287 6.25 -13.75 -9.46
N VAL A 288 5.64 -14.23 -8.37
CA VAL A 288 5.79 -13.56 -7.07
C VAL A 288 7.19 -13.68 -6.49
N THR A 289 7.90 -14.77 -6.79
CA THR A 289 9.27 -14.98 -6.32
C THR A 289 10.24 -14.05 -7.06
N THR A 290 10.07 -13.85 -8.36
CA THR A 290 10.85 -12.86 -9.13
C THR A 290 10.61 -11.45 -8.60
N LEU A 291 9.34 -11.06 -8.37
CA LEU A 291 9.01 -9.75 -7.80
C LEU A 291 9.63 -9.52 -6.42
N ALA A 292 9.66 -10.56 -5.58
CA ALA A 292 10.25 -10.47 -4.24
C ALA A 292 11.78 -10.33 -4.26
N LEU A 293 12.46 -10.93 -5.24
CA LEU A 293 13.92 -10.88 -5.37
C LEU A 293 14.42 -9.64 -6.12
N TYR A 294 13.64 -9.14 -7.09
CA TYR A 294 14.01 -8.00 -7.93
C TYR A 294 12.90 -6.94 -7.93
N PRO A 295 12.67 -6.24 -6.80
CA PRO A 295 11.61 -5.23 -6.71
C PRO A 295 11.84 -4.05 -7.67
N ALA A 296 13.10 -3.74 -7.99
CA ALA A 296 13.45 -2.70 -8.97
C ALA A 296 12.99 -3.07 -10.41
N ASP A 297 12.86 -4.36 -10.72
CA ASP A 297 12.48 -4.87 -12.03
C ASP A 297 10.99 -5.24 -12.11
N GLN A 298 10.14 -4.64 -11.26
CA GLN A 298 8.72 -4.98 -11.17
C GLN A 298 8.01 -4.86 -12.53
N ILE A 299 8.22 -3.78 -13.28
CA ILE A 299 7.56 -3.55 -14.57
C ILE A 299 8.00 -4.62 -15.60
N GLU A 300 9.28 -4.94 -15.66
CA GLU A 300 9.79 -5.95 -16.59
C GLU A 300 9.32 -7.35 -16.22
N THR A 301 9.31 -7.67 -14.92
CA THR A 301 8.74 -8.93 -14.42
C THR A 301 7.26 -9.04 -14.79
N MET A 302 6.47 -7.99 -14.57
CA MET A 302 5.06 -7.96 -14.95
C MET A 302 4.85 -8.18 -16.46
N ARG A 303 5.69 -7.55 -17.30
CA ARG A 303 5.69 -7.76 -18.75
C ARG A 303 6.03 -9.21 -19.11
N GLN A 304 7.09 -9.78 -18.52
CA GLN A 304 7.52 -11.16 -18.76
C GLN A 304 6.40 -12.16 -18.45
N PHE A 305 5.68 -11.96 -17.35
CA PHE A 305 4.58 -12.84 -16.93
C PHE A 305 3.23 -12.49 -17.58
N ARG A 306 3.17 -11.44 -18.42
CA ARG A 306 1.95 -10.91 -19.06
C ARG A 306 0.88 -10.46 -18.06
N VAL A 307 1.30 -9.92 -16.93
CA VAL A 307 0.40 -9.32 -15.94
C VAL A 307 0.40 -7.81 -16.18
N ALA A 308 -0.74 -7.26 -16.59
CA ALA A 308 -0.88 -5.81 -16.74
C ALA A 308 -0.74 -5.09 -15.37
N PRO A 309 -0.14 -3.88 -15.31
CA PRO A 309 -0.04 -3.06 -14.08
C PRO A 309 -1.33 -3.01 -13.27
N GLY A 310 -2.44 -2.59 -13.90
CA GLY A 310 -3.75 -2.51 -13.25
C GLY A 310 -4.36 -3.85 -12.83
N ARG A 311 -3.83 -4.99 -13.29
CA ARG A 311 -4.30 -6.34 -12.91
C ARG A 311 -3.50 -6.97 -11.77
N HIS A 312 -2.32 -6.45 -11.42
CA HIS A 312 -1.46 -7.07 -10.39
C HIS A 312 -2.17 -7.24 -9.05
N VAL A 313 -2.87 -6.19 -8.59
CA VAL A 313 -3.60 -6.22 -7.32
C VAL A 313 -4.72 -7.26 -7.39
N ALA A 314 -5.55 -7.22 -8.43
CA ALA A 314 -6.64 -8.18 -8.62
C ALA A 314 -6.15 -9.64 -8.70
N THR A 315 -5.07 -9.88 -9.43
CA THR A 315 -4.46 -11.21 -9.55
C THR A 315 -3.89 -11.69 -8.21
N THR A 316 -3.23 -10.80 -7.45
CA THR A 316 -2.68 -11.13 -6.12
C THR A 316 -3.80 -11.45 -5.13
N THR A 317 -4.88 -10.66 -5.13
CA THR A 317 -6.06 -10.90 -4.29
C THR A 317 -6.78 -12.22 -4.64
N LEU A 318 -6.92 -12.52 -5.93
CA LEU A 318 -7.50 -13.79 -6.41
C LEU A 318 -6.70 -14.98 -5.90
N TRP A 319 -5.38 -14.97 -6.09
CA TRP A 319 -4.52 -16.06 -5.67
C TRP A 319 -4.41 -16.18 -4.15
N ALA A 320 -4.36 -15.06 -3.41
CA ALA A 320 -4.43 -15.08 -1.96
C ALA A 320 -5.71 -15.78 -1.46
N SER A 321 -6.86 -15.50 -2.08
CA SER A 321 -8.13 -16.15 -1.76
C SER A 321 -8.11 -17.65 -2.07
N ARG A 322 -7.51 -18.07 -3.19
CA ARG A 322 -7.38 -19.50 -3.54
C ARG A 322 -6.47 -20.26 -2.59
N LEU A 323 -5.30 -19.69 -2.27
CA LEU A 323 -4.35 -20.27 -1.32
C LEU A 323 -4.92 -20.28 0.11
N ALA A 324 -5.86 -19.38 0.43
CA ALA A 324 -6.62 -19.41 1.67
C ALA A 324 -7.60 -20.60 1.73
N ALA A 325 -8.31 -20.86 0.63
CA ALA A 325 -9.34 -21.89 0.54
C ALA A 325 -8.80 -23.32 0.42
N ASP A 326 -7.61 -23.50 -0.15
CA ASP A 326 -7.02 -24.82 -0.41
C ASP A 326 -5.61 -24.96 0.23
N PRO A 327 -5.50 -25.63 1.38
CA PRO A 327 -4.22 -25.86 2.05
C PRO A 327 -3.21 -26.69 1.25
N GLU A 328 -3.69 -27.60 0.40
CA GLU A 328 -2.80 -28.44 -0.42
C GLU A 328 -2.23 -27.61 -1.58
N LEU A 329 -3.05 -26.80 -2.24
CA LEU A 329 -2.59 -25.82 -3.24
C LEU A 329 -1.57 -24.86 -2.62
N ARG A 330 -1.79 -24.42 -1.38
CA ARG A 330 -0.83 -23.58 -0.65
C ARG A 330 0.52 -24.27 -0.49
N ARG A 331 0.53 -25.52 -0.02
CA ARG A 331 1.76 -26.31 0.14
C ARG A 331 2.52 -26.44 -1.19
N GLN A 332 1.80 -26.76 -2.27
CA GLN A 332 2.40 -26.86 -3.61
C GLN A 332 2.98 -25.53 -4.12
N PHE A 333 2.30 -24.42 -3.83
CA PHE A 333 2.78 -23.07 -4.13
C PHE A 333 4.03 -22.70 -3.33
N GLU A 334 4.09 -23.01 -2.04
CA GLU A 334 5.25 -22.77 -1.18
C GLU A 334 6.48 -23.59 -1.61
N ASP A 335 6.27 -24.86 -1.97
CA ASP A 335 7.31 -25.72 -2.54
C ASP A 335 7.84 -25.15 -3.86
N ALA A 336 6.94 -24.69 -4.75
CA ALA A 336 7.32 -24.04 -6.01
C ALA A 336 8.11 -22.74 -5.80
N CYS A 337 7.71 -21.90 -4.84
CA CYS A 337 8.45 -20.69 -4.47
C CYS A 337 9.87 -21.03 -3.98
N THR A 338 10.01 -22.08 -3.17
CA THR A 338 11.31 -22.53 -2.65
C THR A 338 12.24 -22.99 -3.76
N ILE A 339 11.74 -23.84 -4.67
CA ILE A 339 12.50 -24.34 -5.83
C ILE A 339 12.93 -23.18 -6.72
N TYR A 340 12.02 -22.25 -7.03
CA TYR A 340 12.31 -21.15 -7.94
C TYR A 340 13.27 -20.13 -7.34
N ARG A 341 13.16 -19.83 -6.05
CA ARG A 341 14.11 -18.98 -5.32
C ARG A 341 15.52 -19.57 -5.35
N ALA A 342 15.66 -20.86 -5.12
CA ALA A 342 16.94 -21.55 -5.19
C ALA A 342 17.55 -21.49 -6.61
N TRP A 343 16.72 -21.68 -7.64
CA TRP A 343 17.13 -21.57 -9.03
C TRP A 343 17.61 -20.15 -9.40
N LEU A 344 16.85 -19.10 -9.06
CA LEU A 344 17.23 -17.71 -9.30
C LEU A 344 18.54 -17.34 -8.58
N THR A 345 18.67 -17.71 -7.30
CA THR A 345 19.88 -17.44 -6.52
C THR A 345 21.10 -18.14 -7.13
N ALA A 346 20.95 -19.38 -7.58
CA ALA A 346 22.03 -20.13 -8.23
C ALA A 346 22.40 -19.56 -9.61
N ARG A 347 21.44 -18.96 -10.33
CA ARG A 347 21.67 -18.30 -11.62
C ARG A 347 22.50 -17.02 -11.43
N ASP A 348 22.17 -16.22 -10.43
CA ASP A 348 22.84 -14.94 -10.18
C ASP A 348 24.23 -15.12 -9.54
N GLY A 349 24.43 -16.19 -8.77
CA GLY A 349 25.71 -16.55 -8.16
C GLY A 349 26.74 -17.19 -9.13
N ARG A 350 26.43 -17.28 -10.43
CA ARG A 350 27.38 -17.71 -11.49
C ARG A 350 27.88 -16.54 -12.36
N GLY A 351 27.82 -15.31 -11.83
CA GLY A 351 28.40 -14.11 -12.43
C GLY A 351 29.80 -13.83 -11.95
#